data_AF-A0A3B9K8G3-F1
#
_entry.id   AF-A0A3B9K8G3-F1
#
_cell.length_a   1.000
_cell.length_b   1.000
_cell.length_c   1.000
_cell.angle_alpha   90.00
_cell.angle_beta   90.00
_cell.angle_gamma   90.00
#
_symmetry.space_group_name_H-M   'P 1'
#
loop_
_entity.id
_entity.type
_entity.pdbx_description
1 polymer ?
#
loop_
_entity_poly.entity_id
_entity_poly.type
_entity_poly.pdbx_seq_one_letter_code
_entity_poly.pdbx_strand_id
1 'polypeptide(L)' 'QTKLISSHDLDMILDTCSRVILLSGGAVIADGPAQEILRDRALLEAHHLELPLSLSGGNR' A
#
# COMPACT_ATOMS: atom_id res chain seq x y z
N GLN A 1 20.60 8.39 4.24
CA GLN A 1 20.71 7.33 3.22
C GLN A 1 19.31 6.86 2.87
N THR A 2 18.94 6.91 1.58
CA THR A 2 17.59 6.54 1.12
C THR A 2 17.52 5.04 0.88
N LYS A 3 16.46 4.38 1.34
CA LYS A 3 16.18 2.97 1.09
C LYS A 3 14.95 2.84 0.22
N LEU A 4 15.01 1.96 -0.78
CA LEU A 4 13.84 1.56 -1.58
C LEU A 4 13.47 0.15 -1.17
N ILE A 5 12.20 -0.08 -0.88
CA ILE A 5 11.67 -1.37 -0.43
C ILE A 5 10.47 -1.69 -1.30
N SER A 6 10.53 -2.81 -2.01
CA SER A 6 9.40 -3.39 -2.73
C SER A 6 9.03 -4.69 -2.05
N SER A 7 7.84 -4.74 -1.46
CA SER A 7 7.32 -5.94 -0.82
C SER A 7 5.87 -6.17 -1.25
N HIS A 8 5.43 -7.42 -1.14
CA HIS A 8 4.02 -7.78 -1.30
C HIS A 8 3.24 -7.61 0.01
N ASP A 9 3.93 -7.61 1.15
CA ASP A 9 3.35 -7.37 2.46
C ASP A 9 3.08 -5.87 2.68
N LEU A 10 1.82 -5.47 2.52
CA LEU A 10 1.42 -4.08 2.74
C LEU A 10 1.55 -3.65 4.21
N ASP A 11 1.36 -4.56 5.17
CA ASP A 11 1.57 -4.28 6.61
C ASP A 11 3.02 -3.92 6.91
N MET A 12 3.97 -4.63 6.30
CA MET A 12 5.39 -4.32 6.43
C MET A 12 5.71 -2.95 5.83
N ILE A 13 5.14 -2.64 4.66
CA ILE A 13 5.34 -1.34 4.00
C ILE A 13 4.72 -0.22 4.83
N LEU A 14 3.54 -0.43 5.41
CA LEU A 14 2.87 0.55 6.27
C LEU A 14 3.70 0.89 7.51
N ASP A 15 4.35 -0.11 8.11
CA ASP A 15 5.16 0.06 9.32
C ASP A 15 6.56 0.63 9.03
N THR A 16 7.14 0.26 7.88
CA THR A 16 8.55 0.58 7.57
C THR A 16 8.71 1.85 6.73
N CYS A 17 7.74 2.16 5.86
CA CYS A 17 7.88 3.22 4.86
C CYS A 17 6.95 4.40 5.16
N SER A 18 7.47 5.63 5.09
CA SER A 18 6.64 6.84 5.25
C SER A 18 5.90 7.21 3.96
N ARG A 19 6.46 6.86 2.78
CA ARG A 19 5.91 7.14 1.45
C ARG A 19 5.86 5.84 0.65
N VAL A 20 4.78 5.66 -0.10
CA VAL A 20 4.55 4.50 -0.98
C VAL A 20 4.23 4.99 -2.37
N ILE A 21 4.71 4.23 -3.36
CA ILE A 21 4.40 4.46 -4.77
C ILE A 21 3.72 3.18 -5.26
N LEU A 22 2.47 3.32 -5.69
CA LEU A 22 1.70 2.22 -6.24
C LEU A 22 1.93 2.17 -7.75
N LEU A 23 2.46 1.05 -8.22
CA LEU A 23 2.72 0.81 -9.63
C LEU A 23 1.75 -0.23 -10.16
N SER A 24 1.01 0.09 -11.23
CA SER A 24 0.11 -0.84 -11.90
C SER A 24 0.18 -0.64 -13.41
N GLY A 25 0.25 -1.74 -14.18
CA GLY A 25 0.30 -1.67 -15.64
C GLY A 25 1.49 -0.89 -16.23
N GLY A 26 2.59 -0.74 -15.48
CA GLY A 26 3.74 0.06 -15.88
C GLY A 26 3.61 1.58 -15.62
N ALA A 27 2.55 2.01 -14.93
CA ALA A 27 2.33 3.40 -14.55
C ALA A 27 2.26 3.57 -13.01
N VAL A 28 2.63 4.76 -12.54
CA VAL A 28 2.38 5.17 -11.16
C VAL A 28 0.92 5.55 -11.02
N ILE A 29 0.20 4.80 -10.20
CA ILE A 29 -1.22 5.03 -9.92
C ILE A 29 -1.38 5.97 -8.73
N ALA A 30 -0.55 5.77 -7.71
CA ALA A 30 -0.60 6.57 -6.49
C ALA A 30 0.82 6.83 -5.99
N ASP A 31 1.03 8.02 -5.44
CA ASP A 31 2.28 8.44 -4.83
C ASP A 31 1.95 9.33 -3.64
N GLY A 32 2.42 8.95 -2.45
CA GLY A 32 1.98 9.64 -1.24
C GLY A 32 2.30 8.90 0.05
N PRO A 33 1.78 9.38 1.18
CA PRO A 33 1.98 8.76 2.49
C PRO A 33 1.47 7.32 2.51
N ALA A 34 2.25 6.41 3.08
CA ALA A 34 1.86 4.99 3.18
C ALA A 34 0.48 4.83 3.84
N GLN A 35 0.22 5.61 4.89
CA GLN A 35 -1.05 5.60 5.61
C GLN A 35 -2.23 6.09 4.79
N GLU A 36 -2.05 6.98 3.81
CA GLU A 36 -3.16 7.45 2.97
C GLU A 36 -3.43 6.43 1.86
N ILE A 37 -2.40 6.00 1.15
CA ILE A 37 -2.54 5.06 0.02
C ILE A 37 -3.00 3.69 0.48
N LEU A 38 -2.40 3.15 1.55
CA LEU A 38 -2.73 1.81 2.04
C LEU A 38 -4.07 1.77 2.80
N ARG A 39 -4.63 2.93 3.16
CA ARG A 39 -6.01 3.04 3.68
C ARG A 39 -7.06 3.14 2.59
N ASP A 40 -6.68 3.47 1.35
CA ASP A 40 -7.59 3.56 0.24
C ASP A 40 -7.91 2.16 -0.32
N ARG A 41 -8.90 1.52 0.30
CA ARG A 41 -9.41 0.21 -0.09
C ARG A 41 -9.82 0.16 -1.57
N ALA A 42 -10.52 1.19 -2.04
CA ALA A 42 -11.06 1.20 -3.39
C ALA A 42 -9.93 1.27 -4.42
N LEU A 43 -8.90 2.06 -4.13
CA LEU A 43 -7.69 2.14 -4.96
C LEU A 43 -6.91 0.81 -4.98
N LEU A 44 -6.76 0.14 -3.84
CA LEU A 44 -6.09 -1.16 -3.78
C LEU A 44 -6.87 -2.23 -4.56
N GLU A 45 -8.16 -2.37 -4.28
CA GLU A 45 -9.02 -3.36 -4.94
C GLU A 45 -9.13 -3.14 -6.45
N ALA A 46 -9.20 -1.89 -6.90
CA ALA A 46 -9.23 -1.54 -8.32
C ALA A 46 -7.95 -1.95 -9.07
N HIS A 47 -6.83 -2.11 -8.36
CA HIS A 47 -5.53 -2.46 -8.92
C HIS A 47 -5.07 -3.89 -8.55
N HIS A 48 -6.01 -4.76 -8.17
CA HIS A 48 -5.76 -6.17 -7.78
C HIS A 48 -4.84 -6.33 -6.57
N LEU A 49 -4.77 -5.31 -5.70
CA LEU A 49 -4.06 -5.38 -4.42
C LEU A 49 -5.08 -5.64 -3.30
N GLU A 50 -4.73 -6.54 -2.39
CA GLU A 50 -5.52 -6.77 -1.18
C GLU A 50 -5.22 -5.69 -0.14
N LEU A 51 -6.15 -5.41 0.77
CA LEU A 51 -5.91 -4.48 1.88
C LEU A 51 -4.89 -5.06 2.88
N PRO A 52 -4.08 -4.21 3.55
CA PRO A 52 -3.27 -4.66 4.69
C PRO A 52 -4.15 -5.36 5.72
N LEU A 53 -3.68 -6.48 6.28
CA LEU A 53 -4.42 -7.27 7.26
C LEU A 53 -4.79 -6.43 8.50
N SER A 54 -3.94 -5.45 8.86
CA SER A 54 -4.24 -4.49 9.94
C SER A 54 -5.47 -3.61 9.68
N LEU A 55 -5.88 -3.43 8.42
CA LEU A 55 -7.06 -2.64 8.01
C LEU A 55 -8.24 -3.50 7.55
N SER A 56 -7.98 -4.73 7.10
CA SER A 56 -9.00 -5.74 6.80
C SER A 56 -9.65 -6.35 8.06
N GLY A 57 -9.12 -6.04 9.26
CA GLY A 57 -9.62 -6.49 10.56
C GLY A 57 -10.92 -5.81 11.02
N GLY A 58 -11.97 -5.88 10.21
CA GLY A 58 -13.35 -5.57 10.61
C GLY A 58 -14.19 -6.84 10.59
N ASN A 59 -14.43 -7.41 11.78
CA ASN A 59 -15.41 -8.46 12.10
C ASN A 59 -14.98 -9.94 11.92
N ARG A 60 -14.33 -10.49 12.95
CA ARG A 60 -14.60 -11.86 13.42
C ARG A 60 -14.96 -11.80 14.90
#